data_AF-A0A5C7W3A3-F1
#
_entry.id   AF-A0A5C7W3A3-F1
#
_cell.length_a   1.000
_cell.length_b   1.000
_cell.length_c   1.000
_cell.angle_alpha   90.00
_cell.angle_beta   90.00
_cell.angle_gamma   90.00
#
_symmetry.space_group_name_H-M   'P 1'
#
loop_
_entity.id
_entity.type
_entity.pdbx_description
1 polymer ?
#
loop_
_entity_poly.entity_id
_entity_poly.type
_entity_poly.pdbx_seq_one_letter_code
_entity_poly.pdbx_strand_id
1 'polypeptide(L)' 'MKQADLGLNLSVKRTRKRRFLDEMNAVVPWADLVALIAPYTPEAG' A
#
# COMPACT_ATOMS: atom_id res chain seq x y z
N MET A 1 17.82 8.01 -0.71
CA MET A 1 17.75 7.68 0.74
C MET A 1 18.11 6.22 0.90
N LYS A 2 19.08 5.89 1.76
CA LYS A 2 19.57 4.51 1.94
C LYS A 2 18.96 3.97 3.25
N GLN A 3 17.90 3.17 3.16
CA GLN A 3 17.28 2.54 4.32
C GLN A 3 18.24 1.52 4.92
N ALA A 4 18.53 1.63 6.21
CA ALA A 4 19.29 0.64 6.96
C ALA A 4 18.41 -0.58 7.25
N ASP A 5 18.96 -1.78 7.08
CA ASP A 5 18.28 -3.03 7.40
C ASP A 5 18.17 -3.18 8.92
N LEU A 6 16.93 -3.20 9.43
CA LEU A 6 16.64 -3.12 10.87
C LEU A 6 16.82 -4.45 11.62
N GLY A 7 17.30 -5.52 10.96
CA GLY A 7 17.45 -6.84 11.57
C GLY A 7 16.15 -7.45 12.09
N LEU A 8 15.01 -6.87 11.72
CA LEU A 8 13.69 -7.36 12.07
C LEU A 8 13.45 -8.63 11.28
N ASN A 9 13.20 -9.75 11.96
CA ASN A 9 12.76 -10.98 11.32
C ASN A 9 11.29 -10.79 10.88
N LEU A 10 11.10 -9.95 9.86
CA LEU A 10 9.84 -9.74 9.17
C LEU A 10 9.51 -11.06 8.48
N SER A 11 8.78 -11.91 9.18
CA SER A 11 8.41 -13.22 8.68
C SER A 11 7.79 -13.05 7.28
N VAL A 12 8.49 -13.54 6.25
CA VAL A 12 8.03 -13.55 4.84
C VAL A 12 6.86 -14.52 4.65
N LYS A 13 6.40 -15.14 5.75
CA LYS A 13 5.26 -16.04 5.79
C LYS A 13 4.06 -15.30 5.21
N ARG A 14 3.51 -15.84 4.13
CA ARG A 14 2.28 -15.35 3.49
C ARG A 14 1.15 -15.41 4.52
N THR A 15 0.93 -14.31 5.22
CA THR A 15 -0.19 -14.18 6.15
C THR A 15 -1.48 -14.00 5.34
N ARG A 16 -2.62 -14.39 5.92
CA ARG A 16 -3.93 -14.16 5.29
C ARG A 16 -4.14 -12.68 4.92
N LYS A 17 -3.66 -11.76 5.77
CA LYS A 17 -3.66 -10.32 5.52
C LYS A 17 -2.86 -9.95 4.27
N ARG A 18 -1.67 -10.54 4.08
CA ARG A 18 -0.84 -10.29 2.88
C ARG A 18 -1.58 -10.69 1.62
N ARG A 19 -2.16 -11.91 1.60
CA ARG A 19 -2.92 -12.40 0.44
C ARG A 19 -4.12 -11.51 0.13
N PHE A 20 -4.87 -11.12 1.15
CA PHE A 20 -6.01 -10.23 1.01
C PHE A 20 -5.61 -8.87 0.42
N LEU A 21 -4.52 -8.26 0.91
CA LEU A 21 -4.02 -6.99 0.37
C LEU A 21 -3.51 -7.13 -1.07
N ASP A 22 -2.85 -8.25 -1.39
CA ASP A 22 -2.42 -8.54 -2.76
C ASP A 22 -3.62 -8.68 -3.71
N GLU A 23 -4.69 -9.38 -3.28
CA GLU A 23 -5.95 -9.52 -4.03
C GLU A 23 -6.66 -8.17 -4.18
N MET A 24 -6.73 -7.36 -3.11
CA MET A 24 -7.28 -6.00 -3.16
C MET A 24 -6.55 -5.14 -4.19
N ASN A 25 -5.22 -5.21 -4.25
CA ASN A 25 -4.45 -4.46 -5.24
C ASN A 25 -4.75 -4.87 -6.69
N ALA A 26 -5.17 -6.11 -6.93
CA ALA A 26 -5.53 -6.58 -8.26
C ALA A 26 -6.96 -6.18 -8.66
N VAL A 27 -7.89 -6.12 -7.70
CA VAL A 27 -9.33 -5.86 -7.99
C VAL A 27 -9.73 -4.40 -7.84
N VAL A 28 -8.97 -3.61 -7.10
CA VAL A 28 -9.30 -2.20 -6.83
C VAL A 28 -8.64 -1.31 -7.89
N PRO A 29 -9.41 -0.46 -8.60
CA PRO A 29 -8.89 0.53 -9.53
C PRO A 29 -8.30 1.73 -8.77
N TRP A 30 -7.13 1.53 -8.15
CA TRP A 30 -6.51 2.53 -7.28
C TRP A 30 -6.28 3.88 -7.96
N ALA A 31 -5.87 3.87 -9.23
CA ALA A 31 -5.65 5.10 -9.99
C ALA A 31 -6.95 5.92 -10.12
N ASP A 32 -8.06 5.27 -10.41
CA ASP A 32 -9.37 5.93 -10.59
C ASP A 32 -9.89 6.46 -9.25
N LEU A 33 -9.70 5.70 -8.16
CA LEU A 33 -10.07 6.15 -6.82
C LEU A 33 -9.24 7.37 -6.38
N VAL A 34 -7.94 7.37 -6.66
CA VAL A 34 -7.07 8.52 -6.37
C VAL A 34 -7.49 9.71 -7.20
N ALA A 35 -7.76 9.54 -8.50
CA ALA A 35 -8.23 10.62 -9.37
C ALA A 35 -9.57 11.20 -8.92
N LEU A 36 -10.46 10.38 -8.37
CA LEU A 36 -11.75 10.82 -7.81
C LEU A 36 -11.58 11.64 -6.53
N ILE A 37 -10.62 11.27 -5.68
CA ILE A 37 -10.42 11.89 -4.37
C ILE A 37 -9.51 13.12 -4.44
N ALA A 38 -8.55 13.16 -5.37
CA ALA A 38 -7.54 14.21 -5.49
C ALA A 38 -8.08 15.66 -5.48
N PRO A 39 -9.22 15.98 -6.13
CA PRO A 39 -9.77 17.34 -6.10
C PRO A 39 -10.26 17.81 -4.72
N TYR A 40 -10.48 16.88 -3.78
CA TYR A 40 -11.05 17.15 -2.46
C TYR A 40 -10.02 17.04 -1.34
N THR A 41 -8.84 16.49 -1.63
CA THR A 41 -7.75 16.43 -0.66
C THR A 41 -6.97 17.74 -0.69
N PRO A 42 -6.78 18.42 0.46
CA PRO A 42 -5.86 19.54 0.52
C PRO A 42 -4.47 19.04 0.15
N GLU A 43 -3.76 19.83 -0.67
CA GLU A 43 -2.34 19.63 -0.94
C GLU A 43 -1.63 19.45 0.42
N ALA A 44 -0.97 18.31 0.61
CA ALA A 44 -0.20 18.06 1.82
C ALA A 44 0.95 19.06 1.86
N GLY A 45 0.75 20.16 2.58
CA GLY A 45 1.76 21.17 2.88
C GLY A 45 2.84 20.67 3.83
#